data_AF-A0A554LN10-F1
#
_entry.id   AF-A0A554LN10-F1
#
_cell.length_a   1.000
_cell.length_b   1.000
_cell.length_c   1.000
_cell.angle_alpha   90.00
_cell.angle_beta   90.00
_cell.angle_gamma   90.00
#
_symmetry.space_group_name_H-M   'P 1'
#
loop_
_entity.id
_entity.type
_entity.pdbx_description
1 polymer ?
#
loop_
_entity_poly.entity_id
_entity_poly.type
_entity_poly.pdbx_seq_one_letter_code
_entity_poly.pdbx_strand_id
1 'polypeptide(L)'
;MSQLILILIAIILVITMAVFVLIVYFSRKFRDLTEKNQNPEAFSLLNQNINSFSARLDQTNSAINERLDNAARVISAVNRELGSMSQIGSQLANFQEFLRSPKLRGGLGEQGLKDMLAQSLPHDLYKMQYQFRNGQIVDAIIKIDAGIIPIDSKFPLENFNRYLNLNGDEKQEAKNKFR
;
A
#
# COMPACT_ATOMS: atom_id res chain seq x y z
N MET A 1 47.52 58.35 68.59
CA MET A 1 46.45 58.39 67.56
C MET A 1 46.99 58.57 66.15
N SER A 2 47.83 59.58 65.86
CA SER A 2 48.40 59.81 64.52
C SER A 2 49.24 58.65 63.95
N GLN A 3 50.09 58.02 64.77
CA GLN A 3 50.96 56.91 64.34
C GLN A 3 50.17 55.65 63.92
N LEU A 4 49.06 55.34 64.61
CA LEU A 4 48.19 54.20 64.27
C LEU A 4 47.46 54.41 62.93
N ILE A 5 47.03 55.65 62.66
CA ILE A 5 46.38 56.01 61.38
C ILE A 5 47.36 55.87 60.21
N LEU A 6 48.62 56.30 60.39
CA LEU A 6 49.67 56.16 59.37
C LEU A 6 49.96 54.69 59.02
N ILE A 7 50.03 53.80 60.02
CA ILE A 7 50.24 52.36 59.79
C ILE A 7 49.06 51.75 59.03
N LEU A 8 47.84 52.14 59.36
CA LEU A 8 46.63 51.60 58.72
C LEU A 8 46.54 52.03 57.24
N ILE A 9 46.91 53.28 56.93
CA ILE A 9 47.01 53.78 55.55
C ILE A 9 48.07 53.02 54.77
N ALA A 10 49.25 52.76 55.37
CA ALA A 10 50.32 52.02 54.71
C ALA A 10 49.90 50.58 54.36
N ILE A 11 49.20 49.90 55.26
CA ILE A 11 48.68 48.54 55.01
C ILE A 11 47.67 48.53 53.86
N ILE A 12 46.73 49.48 53.85
CA ILE A 12 45.74 49.61 52.78
C ILE A 12 46.44 49.83 51.43
N LEU A 13 47.47 50.68 51.40
CA LEU A 13 48.23 50.99 50.17
C LEU A 13 48.99 49.77 49.63
N VAL A 14 49.54 48.93 50.52
CA VAL A 14 50.19 47.67 50.11
C VAL A 14 49.15 46.68 49.58
N ILE A 15 47.99 46.56 50.23
CA ILE A 15 46.91 45.66 49.78
C ILE A 15 46.37 46.10 48.42
N THR A 16 46.12 47.40 48.22
CA THR A 16 45.63 47.90 46.93
C THR A 16 46.64 47.69 45.82
N MET A 17 47.93 47.88 46.10
CA MET A 17 48.99 47.62 45.12
C MET A 17 49.10 46.13 44.79
N ALA A 18 48.98 45.25 45.78
CA ALA A 18 48.96 43.80 45.56
C ALA A 18 47.76 43.36 44.72
N VAL A 19 46.57 43.88 45.03
CA VAL A 19 45.34 43.61 44.25
C VAL A 19 45.48 44.13 42.82
N PHE A 20 46.04 45.33 42.63
CA PHE A 20 46.28 45.90 41.31
C PHE A 20 47.22 45.03 40.46
N VAL A 21 48.33 44.58 41.06
CA VAL A 21 49.27 43.66 40.39
C VAL A 21 48.59 42.34 40.03
N LEU A 22 47.75 41.81 40.92
CA LEU A 22 47.03 40.55 40.70
C LEU A 22 46.00 40.69 39.57
N ILE A 23 45.27 41.81 39.52
CA ILE A 23 44.34 42.14 38.43
C ILE A 23 45.08 42.30 37.10
N VAL A 24 46.23 42.97 37.08
CA VAL A 24 47.05 43.13 35.86
C VAL A 24 47.64 41.79 35.41
N TYR A 25 48.10 40.96 36.34
CA TYR A 25 48.62 39.62 36.04
C TYR A 25 47.52 38.72 35.49
N PHE A 26 46.34 38.72 36.12
CA PHE A 26 45.20 37.90 35.69
C PHE A 26 44.65 38.36 34.35
N SER A 27 44.50 39.69 34.14
CA SER A 27 44.05 40.25 32.87
C SER A 27 45.02 39.98 31.72
N ARG A 28 46.35 40.02 31.96
CA ARG A 28 47.35 39.59 30.98
C ARG A 28 47.21 38.12 30.62
N LYS A 29 47.14 37.24 31.62
CA LYS A 29 46.99 35.78 31.40
C LYS A 29 45.68 35.44 30.66
N PHE A 30 44.62 36.18 30.92
CA PHE A 30 43.32 35.98 30.26
C PHE A 30 43.33 36.48 28.80
N ARG A 31 44.08 37.54 28.49
CA ARG A 31 44.24 38.03 27.13
C ARG A 31 44.96 37.02 26.23
N ASP A 32 46.02 36.41 26.74
CA ASP A 32 46.80 35.39 26.00
C ASP A 32 45.97 34.11 25.73
N LEU A 33 45.05 33.73 26.63
CA LEU A 33 44.11 32.62 26.43
C LEU A 33 43.01 32.95 25.42
N THR A 34 42.64 34.23 25.30
CA THR A 34 41.59 34.70 24.39
C THR A 34 42.11 34.84 22.96
N GLU A 35 43.34 35.30 22.77
CA GLU A 35 43.97 35.40 21.45
C GLU A 35 44.26 34.03 20.82
N LYS A 36 44.56 32.99 21.62
CA LYS A 36 44.85 31.64 21.11
C LYS A 36 43.61 30.89 20.59
N ASN A 37 42.40 31.39 20.88
CA ASN A 37 41.13 30.75 20.53
C ASN A 37 40.36 31.45 19.40
N GLN A 38 40.88 32.55 18.87
CA GLN A 38 40.40 33.15 17.63
C GLN A 38 41.16 32.56 16.46
N ASN A 39 40.90 31.28 16.16
CA ASN A 39 41.33 30.72 14.89
C ASN A 39 40.21 30.99 13.87
N PRO A 40 40.26 32.10 13.09
CA PRO A 40 39.19 32.47 12.15
C PRO A 40 38.90 31.37 11.14
N GLU A 41 39.91 30.54 10.85
CA GLU A 41 39.80 29.35 10.03
C GLU A 41 38.83 28.32 10.64
N ALA A 42 38.89 28.05 11.95
CA ALA A 42 38.00 27.08 12.60
C ALA A 42 36.53 27.54 12.57
N PHE A 43 36.26 28.82 12.78
CA PHE A 43 34.92 29.38 12.65
C PHE A 43 34.41 29.36 11.20
N SER A 44 35.28 29.62 10.22
CA SER A 44 34.92 29.55 8.80
C SER A 44 34.58 28.12 8.35
N LEU A 45 35.34 27.13 8.81
CA LEU A 45 35.11 25.71 8.53
C LEU A 45 33.82 25.21 9.18
N LEU A 46 33.52 25.65 10.41
CA LEU A 46 32.24 25.35 11.06
C LEU A 46 31.07 25.94 10.28
N ASN A 47 31.16 27.18 9.85
CA ASN A 47 30.10 27.82 9.08
C ASN A 47 29.89 27.15 7.72
N GLN A 48 30.97 26.76 7.06
CA GLN A 48 30.93 26.01 5.80
C GLN A 48 30.31 24.61 5.99
N ASN A 49 30.66 23.91 7.07
CA ASN A 49 30.07 22.62 7.42
C ASN A 49 28.58 22.74 7.72
N ILE A 50 28.15 23.75 8.50
CA ILE A 50 26.73 24.00 8.80
C ILE A 50 25.91 24.26 7.54
N ASN A 51 26.41 25.10 6.63
CA ASN A 51 25.72 25.39 5.37
C ASN A 51 25.61 24.14 4.50
N SER A 52 26.67 23.33 4.41
CA SER A 52 26.65 22.07 3.67
C SER A 52 25.71 21.02 4.30
N PHE A 53 25.59 21.02 5.63
CA PHE A 53 24.69 20.15 6.36
C PHE A 53 23.23 20.57 6.18
N SER A 54 22.93 21.87 6.21
CA SER A 54 21.61 22.41 5.90
C SER A 54 21.18 22.03 4.48
N ALA A 55 22.04 22.23 3.49
CA ALA A 55 21.74 21.85 2.10
C ALA A 55 21.49 20.35 1.93
N ARG A 56 22.24 19.50 2.65
CA ARG A 56 22.01 18.04 2.66
C ARG A 56 20.69 17.67 3.36
N LEU A 57 20.33 18.36 4.43
CA LEU A 57 19.04 18.17 5.11
C LEU A 57 17.87 18.57 4.22
N ASP A 58 17.97 19.71 3.54
CA ASP A 58 16.94 20.17 2.62
C ASP A 58 16.76 19.19 1.46
N GLN A 59 17.86 18.75 0.85
CA GLN A 59 17.83 17.74 -0.20
C GLN A 59 17.25 16.41 0.29
N THR A 60 17.56 16.00 1.51
CA THR A 60 17.02 14.78 2.12
C THR A 60 15.53 14.91 2.40
N ASN A 61 15.08 16.05 2.93
CA ASN A 61 13.67 16.34 3.18
C ASN A 61 12.87 16.35 1.88
N SER A 62 13.39 16.97 0.81
CA SER A 62 12.76 16.93 -0.51
C SER A 62 12.63 15.50 -1.05
N ALA A 63 13.69 14.69 -0.96
CA ALA A 63 13.66 13.30 -1.40
C ALA A 63 12.71 12.43 -0.57
N ILE A 64 12.59 12.69 0.74
CA ILE A 64 11.63 12.01 1.61
C ILE A 64 10.20 12.39 1.22
N ASN A 65 9.90 13.68 1.04
CA ASN A 65 8.57 14.14 0.62
C ASN A 65 8.15 13.51 -0.71
N GLU A 66 9.05 13.49 -1.70
CA GLU A 66 8.76 12.87 -3.00
C GLU A 66 8.47 11.36 -2.86
N ARG A 67 9.21 10.64 -2.01
CA ARG A 67 8.96 9.23 -1.73
C ARG A 67 7.63 9.01 -1.00
N LEU A 68 7.29 9.86 -0.04
CA LEU A 68 6.02 9.80 0.69
C LEU A 68 4.84 10.08 -0.24
N ASP A 69 4.95 11.07 -1.14
CA ASP A 69 3.92 11.37 -2.14
C ASP A 69 3.73 10.21 -3.13
N ASN A 70 4.82 9.58 -3.55
CA ASN A 70 4.77 8.37 -4.37
C ASN A 70 4.10 7.21 -3.62
N ALA A 71 4.46 6.98 -2.36
CA ALA A 71 3.85 5.95 -1.53
C ALA A 71 2.35 6.20 -1.31
N ALA A 72 1.95 7.45 -1.01
CA ALA A 72 0.56 7.84 -0.87
C ALA A 72 -0.22 7.59 -2.16
N ARG A 73 0.33 7.93 -3.33
CA ARG A 73 -0.28 7.62 -4.63
C ARG A 73 -0.48 6.13 -4.85
N VAL A 74 0.53 5.31 -4.56
CA VAL A 74 0.43 3.85 -4.69
C VAL A 74 -0.62 3.28 -3.73
N ILE A 75 -0.62 3.71 -2.46
CA ILE A 75 -1.61 3.27 -1.47
C ILE A 75 -3.03 3.68 -1.87
N SER A 76 -3.22 4.90 -2.38
CA SER A 76 -4.52 5.35 -2.90
C SER A 76 -4.98 4.52 -4.10
N ALA A 77 -4.07 4.19 -5.03
CA ALA A 77 -4.38 3.32 -6.16
C ALA A 77 -4.78 1.91 -5.70
N VAL A 78 -4.02 1.31 -4.78
CA VAL A 78 -4.31 0.00 -4.19
C VAL A 78 -5.65 0.02 -3.45
N ASN A 79 -5.92 1.03 -2.63
CA ASN A 79 -7.22 1.15 -1.93
C ASN A 79 -8.40 1.25 -2.91
N ARG A 80 -8.22 1.95 -4.04
CA ARG A 80 -9.26 2.06 -5.08
C ARG A 80 -9.52 0.72 -5.77
N GLU A 81 -8.46 -0.02 -6.08
CA GLU A 81 -8.57 -1.37 -6.66
C GLU A 81 -9.19 -2.36 -5.67
N LEU A 82 -8.76 -2.36 -4.40
CA LEU A 82 -9.33 -3.20 -3.34
C LEU A 82 -10.80 -2.86 -3.04
N GLY A 83 -11.16 -1.57 -3.04
CA GLY A 83 -12.55 -1.14 -2.90
C GLY A 83 -13.42 -1.63 -4.06
N SER A 84 -12.91 -1.56 -5.29
CA SER A 84 -13.57 -2.09 -6.48
C SER A 84 -13.73 -3.61 -6.40
N MET A 85 -12.70 -4.32 -5.93
CA MET A 85 -12.74 -5.78 -5.73
C MET A 85 -13.74 -6.18 -4.63
N SER A 86 -13.81 -5.43 -3.53
CA SER A 86 -14.80 -5.65 -2.46
C SER A 86 -16.23 -5.47 -2.97
N GLN A 87 -16.48 -4.44 -3.79
CA GLN A 87 -17.78 -4.24 -4.43
C GLN A 87 -18.16 -5.39 -5.37
N ILE A 88 -17.23 -5.87 -6.19
CA ILE A 88 -17.44 -7.04 -7.06
C ILE A 88 -17.71 -8.29 -6.21
N GLY A 89 -16.95 -8.50 -5.13
CA GLY A 89 -17.16 -9.62 -4.21
C GLY A 89 -18.55 -9.62 -3.58
N SER A 90 -19.06 -8.45 -3.19
CA SER A 90 -20.42 -8.31 -2.66
C SER A 90 -21.50 -8.58 -3.72
N GLN A 91 -21.33 -8.07 -4.94
CA GLN A 91 -22.24 -8.34 -6.06
C GLN A 91 -22.25 -9.83 -6.43
N LEU A 92 -21.08 -10.48 -6.41
CA LEU A 92 -20.96 -11.91 -6.69
C LEU A 92 -21.57 -12.78 -5.59
N ALA A 93 -21.44 -12.37 -4.32
CA ALA A 93 -22.13 -13.03 -3.20
C ALA A 93 -23.65 -12.94 -3.36
N ASN A 94 -24.17 -11.77 -3.75
CA ASN A 94 -25.59 -11.59 -4.05
C ASN A 94 -26.03 -12.42 -5.27
N PHE A 95 -25.18 -12.55 -6.29
CA PHE A 95 -25.43 -13.42 -7.44
C PHE A 95 -25.44 -14.91 -7.05
N GLN A 96 -24.54 -15.34 -6.15
CA GLN A 96 -24.57 -16.69 -5.58
C GLN A 96 -25.87 -16.94 -4.81
N GLU A 97 -26.32 -15.98 -4.01
CA GLU A 97 -27.61 -16.02 -3.31
C GLU A 97 -28.77 -16.19 -4.31
N PHE A 98 -28.73 -15.45 -5.42
CA PHE A 98 -29.71 -15.55 -6.51
C PHE A 98 -29.70 -16.94 -7.18
N LEU A 99 -28.52 -17.53 -7.37
CA LEU A 99 -28.34 -18.89 -7.92
C LEU A 99 -28.68 -20.02 -6.94
N ARG A 100 -28.95 -19.74 -5.64
CA ARG A 100 -29.42 -20.77 -4.68
C ARG A 100 -30.81 -21.28 -5.01
N SER A 101 -31.65 -20.49 -5.68
CA SER A 101 -33.00 -20.89 -6.06
C SER A 101 -32.98 -21.96 -7.16
N PRO A 102 -33.54 -23.17 -6.91
CA PRO A 102 -33.53 -24.25 -7.91
C PRO A 102 -34.20 -23.89 -9.24
N LYS A 103 -35.29 -23.11 -9.21
CA LYS A 103 -36.02 -22.69 -10.42
C LYS A 103 -35.21 -21.72 -11.27
N LEU A 104 -34.58 -20.72 -10.65
CA LEU A 104 -33.77 -19.74 -11.36
C LEU A 104 -32.51 -20.38 -11.93
N ARG A 105 -31.87 -21.28 -11.18
CA ARG A 105 -30.72 -22.06 -11.67
C ARG A 105 -31.08 -22.93 -12.88
N GLY A 106 -32.23 -23.61 -12.82
CA GLY A 106 -32.75 -24.38 -13.96
C GLY A 106 -32.96 -23.50 -15.18
N GLY A 107 -33.68 -22.38 -15.03
CA GLY A 107 -33.95 -21.45 -16.14
C GLY A 107 -32.69 -20.84 -16.77
N LEU A 108 -31.66 -20.51 -15.98
CA LEU A 108 -30.39 -20.03 -16.52
C LEU A 108 -29.61 -21.13 -17.25
N GLY A 109 -29.65 -22.37 -16.75
CA GLY A 109 -29.07 -23.53 -17.43
C GLY A 109 -29.75 -23.80 -18.77
N GLU A 110 -31.08 -23.81 -18.79
CA GLU A 110 -31.87 -24.00 -20.02
C GLU A 110 -31.65 -22.88 -21.04
N GLN A 111 -31.60 -21.62 -20.60
CA GLN A 111 -31.32 -20.48 -21.47
C GLN A 111 -29.89 -20.52 -22.02
N GLY A 112 -28.90 -20.83 -21.18
CA GLY A 112 -27.52 -21.02 -21.61
C GLY A 112 -27.38 -22.17 -22.62
N LEU A 113 -28.03 -23.30 -22.37
CA LEU A 113 -28.09 -24.43 -23.31
C LEU A 113 -28.70 -23.99 -24.64
N LYS A 114 -29.82 -23.26 -24.61
CA LYS A 114 -30.48 -22.73 -25.80
C LYS A 114 -29.55 -21.85 -26.62
N ASP A 115 -28.86 -20.92 -25.97
CA ASP A 115 -27.95 -19.99 -26.64
C ASP A 115 -26.74 -20.72 -27.24
N MET A 116 -26.17 -21.70 -26.51
CA MET A 116 -25.07 -22.54 -27.02
C MET A 116 -25.49 -23.39 -28.24
N LEU A 117 -26.68 -24.00 -28.19
CA LEU A 117 -27.21 -24.78 -29.30
C LEU A 117 -27.51 -23.88 -30.51
N ALA A 118 -28.11 -22.70 -30.29
CA ALA A 118 -28.40 -21.74 -31.34
C ALA A 118 -27.12 -21.21 -32.03
N GLN A 119 -26.02 -21.06 -31.28
CA GLN A 119 -24.74 -20.61 -31.84
C GLN A 119 -24.01 -21.73 -32.59
N SER A 120 -24.19 -22.99 -32.18
CA SER A 120 -23.41 -24.12 -32.69
C SER A 120 -24.12 -24.92 -33.78
N LEU A 121 -25.45 -24.91 -33.80
CA LEU A 121 -26.27 -25.76 -34.66
C LEU A 121 -27.37 -24.95 -35.37
N PRO A 122 -27.70 -25.28 -36.63
CA PRO A 122 -28.91 -24.81 -37.28
C PRO A 122 -30.17 -25.15 -36.47
N HIS A 123 -31.15 -24.25 -36.50
CA HIS A 123 -32.39 -24.36 -35.72
C HIS A 123 -33.18 -25.65 -35.98
N ASP A 124 -33.07 -26.25 -37.16
CA ASP A 124 -33.79 -27.49 -37.51
C ASP A 124 -33.21 -28.76 -36.87
N LEU A 125 -31.93 -28.70 -36.49
CA LEU A 125 -31.18 -29.82 -35.93
C LEU A 125 -31.30 -29.95 -34.42
N TYR A 126 -31.97 -29.03 -33.72
CA TYR A 126 -32.21 -29.17 -32.29
C TYR A 126 -33.65 -28.77 -31.92
N LYS A 127 -34.11 -29.20 -30.75
CA LYS A 127 -35.39 -28.79 -30.20
C LYS A 127 -35.31 -28.75 -28.68
N MET A 128 -35.74 -27.63 -28.09
CA MET A 128 -35.83 -27.45 -26.64
C MET A 128 -37.07 -28.15 -26.08
N GLN A 129 -37.00 -28.56 -24.80
CA GLN A 129 -38.09 -29.14 -24.02
C GLN A 129 -38.85 -30.24 -24.78
N TYR A 130 -38.12 -31.26 -25.23
CA TYR A 130 -38.70 -32.34 -26.04
C TYR A 130 -39.31 -33.42 -25.16
N GLN A 131 -40.58 -33.74 -25.43
CA GLN A 131 -41.28 -34.84 -24.78
C GLN A 131 -41.24 -36.09 -25.66
N PHE A 132 -40.70 -37.18 -25.11
CA PHE A 132 -40.73 -38.50 -25.72
C PHE A 132 -42.11 -39.14 -25.61
N ARG A 133 -42.38 -40.14 -26.47
CA ARG A 133 -43.66 -40.88 -26.46
C ARG A 133 -43.97 -41.60 -25.15
N ASN A 134 -42.94 -41.90 -24.35
CA ASN A 134 -43.06 -42.50 -23.02
C ASN A 134 -43.37 -41.45 -21.91
N GLY A 135 -43.52 -40.17 -22.26
CA GLY A 135 -43.82 -39.08 -21.34
C GLY A 135 -42.60 -38.39 -20.71
N GLN A 136 -41.38 -38.90 -20.91
CA GLN A 136 -40.16 -38.25 -20.41
C GLN A 136 -39.89 -36.94 -21.16
N ILE A 137 -39.52 -35.90 -20.42
CA ILE A 137 -39.16 -34.57 -20.96
C ILE A 137 -37.68 -34.35 -20.69
N VAL A 138 -36.95 -33.89 -21.71
CA VAL A 138 -35.53 -33.52 -21.63
C VAL A 138 -35.35 -32.05 -22.01
N ASP A 139 -34.30 -31.41 -21.50
CA ASP A 139 -34.04 -29.97 -21.73
C ASP A 139 -33.89 -29.65 -23.22
N ALA A 140 -33.18 -30.51 -23.96
CA ALA A 140 -33.09 -30.41 -25.41
C ALA A 140 -32.85 -31.76 -26.08
N ILE A 141 -33.09 -31.80 -27.39
CA ILE A 141 -32.63 -32.87 -28.26
C ILE A 141 -31.81 -32.31 -29.42
N ILE A 142 -30.85 -33.10 -29.90
CA ILE A 142 -30.17 -32.89 -31.17
C ILE A 142 -30.60 -34.00 -32.12
N LYS A 143 -30.95 -33.63 -33.36
CA LYS A 143 -31.26 -34.56 -34.45
C LYS A 143 -30.02 -34.77 -35.29
N ILE A 144 -29.69 -36.03 -35.52
CA ILE A 144 -28.62 -36.48 -36.42
C ILE A 144 -29.19 -37.57 -37.34
N ASP A 145 -28.47 -37.92 -38.40
CA ASP A 145 -28.94 -38.95 -39.34
C ASP A 145 -29.14 -40.32 -38.67
N ALA A 146 -28.37 -40.60 -37.63
CA ALA A 146 -28.47 -41.84 -36.85
C ALA A 146 -29.60 -41.83 -35.80
N GLY A 147 -30.30 -40.71 -35.60
CA GLY A 147 -31.39 -40.60 -34.63
C GLY A 147 -31.39 -39.31 -33.80
N ILE A 148 -31.89 -39.41 -32.56
CA ILE A 148 -32.07 -38.28 -31.65
C ILE A 148 -31.18 -38.47 -30.42
N ILE A 149 -30.39 -37.44 -30.07
CA ILE A 149 -29.56 -37.39 -28.87
C ILE A 149 -30.26 -36.50 -27.82
N PRO A 150 -30.71 -37.04 -26.67
CA PRO A 150 -31.26 -36.25 -25.58
C PRO A 150 -30.16 -35.55 -24.76
N ILE A 151 -30.44 -34.34 -24.28
CA ILE A 151 -29.57 -33.53 -23.44
C ILE A 151 -30.33 -33.14 -22.17
N ASP A 152 -29.72 -33.40 -21.01
CA ASP A 152 -30.13 -32.91 -19.69
C ASP A 152 -29.00 -32.03 -19.15
N SER A 153 -29.24 -30.73 -19.09
CA SER A 153 -28.24 -29.73 -18.70
C SER A 153 -28.41 -29.38 -17.23
N LYS A 154 -27.66 -30.07 -16.37
CA LYS A 154 -27.60 -29.72 -14.95
C LYS A 154 -26.41 -28.79 -14.68
N PHE A 155 -26.65 -27.64 -14.06
CA PHE A 155 -25.59 -26.68 -13.67
C PHE A 155 -24.93 -27.06 -12.33
N PRO A 156 -23.65 -27.51 -12.30
CA PRO A 156 -22.98 -27.89 -11.07
C PRO A 156 -22.36 -26.65 -10.38
N LEU A 157 -23.18 -25.93 -9.60
CA LEU A 157 -22.79 -24.70 -8.90
C LEU A 157 -21.56 -24.87 -8.01
N GLU A 158 -21.41 -26.02 -7.36
CA GLU A 158 -20.28 -26.29 -6.46
C GLU A 158 -18.94 -26.31 -7.20
N ASN A 159 -18.91 -26.90 -8.39
CA ASN A 159 -17.71 -26.91 -9.23
C ASN A 159 -17.42 -25.48 -9.71
N PHE A 160 -18.43 -24.74 -10.17
CA PHE A 160 -18.27 -23.33 -10.57
C PHE A 160 -17.74 -22.45 -9.43
N ASN A 161 -18.27 -22.60 -8.21
CA ASN A 161 -17.79 -21.89 -7.04
C ASN A 161 -16.36 -22.26 -6.68
N ARG A 162 -16.00 -23.55 -6.77
CA ARG A 162 -14.60 -23.98 -6.63
C ARG A 162 -13.72 -23.27 -7.64
N TYR A 163 -14.07 -23.29 -8.93
CA TYR A 163 -13.30 -22.62 -9.98
C TYR A 163 -13.08 -21.11 -9.74
N LEU A 164 -14.08 -20.41 -9.22
CA LEU A 164 -13.96 -18.99 -8.91
C LEU A 164 -13.04 -18.70 -7.72
N ASN A 165 -12.97 -19.61 -6.76
CA ASN A 165 -12.13 -19.48 -5.56
C ASN A 165 -10.69 -19.95 -5.78
N LEU A 166 -10.35 -20.51 -6.94
CA LEU A 166 -8.99 -20.91 -7.29
C LEU A 166 -8.19 -19.72 -7.82
N ASN A 167 -6.95 -19.60 -7.35
CA ASN A 167 -6.03 -18.55 -7.77
C ASN A 167 -5.12 -19.04 -8.90
N GLY A 168 -4.76 -18.12 -9.81
CA GLY A 168 -3.70 -18.25 -10.83
C GLY A 168 -3.51 -19.65 -11.43
N ASP A 169 -2.54 -20.38 -10.89
CA ASP A 169 -2.08 -21.67 -11.42
C ASP A 169 -3.11 -22.79 -11.23
N GLU A 170 -3.90 -22.77 -10.16
CA GLU A 170 -4.92 -23.79 -9.86
C GLU A 170 -6.15 -23.66 -10.77
N LYS A 171 -6.41 -22.45 -11.26
CA LYS A 171 -7.55 -22.15 -12.15
C LYS A 171 -7.40 -22.81 -13.51
N GLN A 172 -6.16 -22.92 -14.00
CA GLN A 172 -5.84 -23.53 -15.27
C GLN A 172 -6.02 -25.05 -15.23
N GLU A 173 -5.70 -25.69 -14.10
CA GLU A 173 -5.90 -27.13 -13.89
C GLU A 173 -7.38 -27.49 -13.73
N ALA A 174 -8.14 -26.67 -13.01
CA ALA A 174 -9.58 -26.86 -12.86
C ALA A 174 -10.34 -26.72 -14.19
N LYS A 175 -9.90 -25.84 -15.10
CA LYS A 175 -10.50 -25.70 -16.44
C LYS A 175 -10.52 -27.02 -17.23
N ASN A 176 -9.52 -27.89 -17.03
CA ASN A 176 -9.45 -29.20 -17.68
C ASN A 176 -10.44 -30.22 -17.09
N LYS A 177 -11.00 -29.97 -15.90
CA LYS A 177 -12.01 -30.83 -15.24
C LYS A 177 -13.46 -30.46 -15.61
N PHE A 178 -13.67 -29.37 -16.35
CA PHE A 178 -14.99 -28.96 -16.88
C PHE A 178 -15.21 -29.33 -18.36
N ARG A 179 -14.19 -29.87 -19.04
CA ARG A 179 -14.34 -30.49 -20.36
C ARG A 179 -14.84 -31.92 -20.20
#